data_AF-A0A960H4V1-F1
#
_entry.id   AF-A0A960H4V1-F1
#
_cell.length_a   1.000
_cell.length_b   1.000
_cell.length_c   1.000
_cell.angle_alpha   90.00
_cell.angle_beta   90.00
_cell.angle_gamma   90.00
#
_symmetry.space_group_name_H-M   'P 1'
#
loop_
_entity.id
_entity.type
_entity.pdbx_description
1 polymer ?
#
loop_
_entity_poly.entity_id
_entity_poly.type
_entity_poly.pdbx_seq_one_letter_code
_entity_poly.pdbx_strand_id
1 'polypeptide(L)'
;MLTAEDVLALDRRACEVGRRIGWDLQFVVAGNPEFVGLVAVAGPDQIIVLGPSRIADLAVHEIDLALDALQRGDRRIVLDEDGDPQLI
;
A
#
# COMPACT_ATOMS: atom_id res chain seq x y z
N MET A 1 0.74 11.14 15.92
CA MET A 1 1.42 9.82 15.86
C MET A 1 0.35 8.78 15.57
N LEU A 2 0.58 7.85 14.63
CA LEU A 2 -0.29 6.68 14.53
C LEU A 2 -0.12 5.83 15.77
N THR A 3 -1.22 5.27 16.25
CA THR A 3 -1.19 4.21 17.25
C THR A 3 -0.89 2.87 16.57
N ALA A 4 -0.49 1.86 17.37
CA ALA A 4 -0.33 0.50 16.87
C ALA A 4 -1.66 -0.07 16.32
N GLU A 5 -2.80 0.38 16.87
CA GLU A 5 -4.14 -0.01 16.39
C GLU A 5 -4.42 0.56 15.00
N ASP A 6 -4.06 1.83 14.75
CA ASP A 6 -4.24 2.47 13.45
C ASP A 6 -3.41 1.77 12.37
N VAL A 7 -2.16 1.45 12.67
CA VAL A 7 -1.26 0.71 11.78
C VAL A 7 -1.87 -0.66 11.44
N LEU A 8 -2.36 -1.37 12.45
CA LEU A 8 -2.94 -2.71 12.27
C LEU A 8 -4.28 -2.68 11.53
N ALA A 9 -5.08 -1.62 11.70
CA ALA A 9 -6.31 -1.41 10.95
C ALA A 9 -6.02 -1.14 9.46
N LEU A 10 -5.03 -0.30 9.17
CA LEU A 10 -4.60 0.00 7.81
C LEU A 10 -3.97 -1.20 7.12
N ASP A 11 -3.16 -1.98 7.83
CA ASP A 11 -2.56 -3.20 7.28
C ASP A 11 -3.60 -4.27 6.96
N ARG A 12 -4.63 -4.43 7.81
CA ARG A 12 -5.78 -5.29 7.50
C ARG A 12 -6.53 -4.85 6.25
N ARG A 13 -6.79 -3.54 6.11
CA ARG A 13 -7.43 -2.96 4.92
C ARG A 13 -6.57 -3.17 3.67
N ALA A 14 -5.27 -2.91 3.81
CA ALA A 14 -4.14 -3.49 3.09
C ALA A 14 -4.46 -4.82 2.41
N CYS A 15 -4.41 -5.84 3.25
CA CYS A 15 -4.58 -7.23 2.90
C CYS A 15 -5.94 -7.52 2.24
N GLU A 16 -7.03 -6.91 2.74
CA GLU A 16 -8.37 -7.11 2.20
C GLU A 16 -8.51 -6.59 0.77
N VAL A 17 -8.03 -5.36 0.51
CA VAL A 17 -8.04 -4.77 -0.83
C VAL A 17 -7.13 -5.57 -1.75
N GLY A 18 -5.92 -5.90 -1.29
CA GLY A 18 -4.96 -6.72 -2.04
C GLY A 18 -5.60 -8.03 -2.51
N ARG A 19 -6.19 -8.80 -1.60
CA ARG A 19 -6.87 -10.06 -1.93
C ARG A 19 -7.98 -9.89 -2.95
N ARG A 20 -8.71 -8.77 -2.92
CA ARG A 20 -9.78 -8.48 -3.90
C ARG A 20 -9.23 -8.22 -5.30
N ILE A 21 -8.07 -7.58 -5.40
CA ILE A 21 -7.44 -7.24 -6.68
C ILE A 21 -6.42 -8.29 -7.15
N GLY A 22 -6.19 -9.35 -6.38
CA GLY A 22 -5.26 -10.42 -6.71
C GLY A 22 -3.79 -10.13 -6.36
N TRP A 23 -3.54 -9.17 -5.46
CA TRP A 23 -2.20 -8.75 -5.02
C TRP A 23 -2.02 -8.95 -3.52
N ASP A 24 -0.79 -9.13 -3.05
CA ASP A 24 -0.49 -9.07 -1.62
C ASP A 24 -0.08 -7.64 -1.27
N LEU A 25 -0.99 -6.90 -0.63
CA LEU A 25 -0.76 -5.50 -0.24
C LEU A 25 -0.50 -5.41 1.26
N GLN A 26 0.52 -4.64 1.64
CA GLN A 26 0.93 -4.48 3.03
C GLN A 26 1.13 -3.00 3.37
N PHE A 27 0.70 -2.61 4.57
CA PHE A 27 1.00 -1.29 5.10
C PHE A 27 2.31 -1.35 5.87
N VAL A 28 3.27 -0.53 5.48
CA VAL A 28 4.61 -0.53 6.09
C VAL A 28 4.89 0.78 6.78
N VAL A 29 5.36 0.69 8.01
CA VAL A 29 6.05 1.79 8.69
C VAL A 29 7.53 1.64 8.31
N ALA A 30 8.11 2.64 7.67
CA ALA A 30 9.52 2.60 7.28
C ALA A 30 10.42 2.52 8.51
N GLY A 31 11.73 2.28 8.32
CA GLY A 31 12.70 2.23 9.42
C GLY A 31 12.72 3.49 10.31
N ASN A 32 12.19 4.61 9.80
CA ASN A 32 11.80 5.76 10.60
C ASN A 32 10.28 5.71 10.89
N PRO A 33 9.85 5.62 12.16
CA PRO A 33 8.44 5.49 12.54
C PRO A 33 7.55 6.69 12.16
N GLU A 34 8.15 7.79 11.68
CA GLU A 34 7.41 8.93 11.14
C GLU A 34 6.97 8.75 9.69
N PHE A 35 7.44 7.72 8.99
CA PHE A 35 7.18 7.49 7.58
C PHE A 35 6.41 6.19 7.36
N VAL A 36 5.40 6.26 6.51
CA VAL A 36 4.52 5.13 6.17
C VAL A 36 4.38 4.99 4.67
N GLY A 37 4.05 3.79 4.22
CA GLY A 37 3.82 3.50 2.81
C GLY A 37 2.92 2.29 2.61
N LEU A 38 2.49 2.13 1.38
CA LEU A 38 1.75 0.97 0.89
C LEU A 38 2.64 0.24 -0.10
N VAL A 39 2.86 -1.05 0.12
CA VAL A 39 3.65 -1.90 -0.77
C VAL A 39 2.80 -3.02 -1.35
N ALA A 40 3.15 -3.45 -2.55
CA ALA A 40 2.63 -4.66 -3.15
C ALA A 40 3.75 -5.68 -3.29
N VAL A 41 3.49 -6.91 -2.87
CA VAL A 41 4.42 -8.03 -2.91
C VAL A 41 4.07 -8.91 -4.12
N ALA A 42 5.07 -9.17 -4.96
CA ALA A 42 4.99 -10.02 -6.14
C ALA A 42 6.07 -11.10 -6.03
N GLY A 43 5.78 -12.19 -5.33
CA GLY A 43 6.78 -13.25 -5.11
C GLY A 43 7.98 -12.73 -4.28
N PRO A 44 9.22 -12.77 -4.80
CA PRO A 44 10.39 -12.24 -4.08
C PRO A 44 10.47 -10.71 -4.09
N ASP A 45 9.71 -10.04 -4.96
CA ASP A 45 9.83 -8.61 -5.21
C ASP A 45 8.77 -7.81 -4.47
N GLN A 46 9.10 -6.56 -4.13
CA GLN A 46 8.19 -5.60 -3.50
C GLN A 46 8.29 -4.28 -4.22
N ILE A 47 7.14 -3.71 -4.55
CA ILE A 47 7.06 -2.33 -5.06
C ILE A 47 6.32 -1.42 -4.10
N ILE A 48 6.72 -0.16 -4.15
CA ILE A 48 6.07 0.90 -3.41
C ILE A 48 4.89 1.39 -4.26
N VAL A 49 3.67 1.11 -3.80
CA VAL A 49 2.43 1.60 -4.40
C VAL A 49 2.18 3.05 -4.01
N LEU A 50 2.51 3.42 -2.77
CA LEU A 50 2.42 4.78 -2.27
C LEU A 50 3.44 5.03 -1.14
N GLY A 51 4.03 6.23 -1.12
CA GLY A 51 4.98 6.67 -0.11
C GLY A 51 6.45 6.43 -0.50
N PRO A 52 7.39 6.45 0.46
CA PRO A 52 7.17 6.72 1.88
C PRO A 52 6.73 8.17 2.13
N SER A 53 5.61 8.35 2.82
CA SER A 53 5.06 9.66 3.18
C SER A 53 5.13 9.87 4.69
N ARG A 54 5.36 11.11 5.13
CA ARG A 54 5.42 11.44 6.55
C ARG A 54 4.01 11.42 7.14
N ILE A 55 3.84 10.80 8.31
CA ILE A 55 2.56 10.68 9.01
C ILE A 55 1.89 12.05 9.25
N ALA A 56 2.69 13.10 9.43
CA ALA A 56 2.20 14.46 9.66
C ALA A 56 1.47 15.05 8.44
N ASP A 57 1.67 14.50 7.24
CA ASP A 57 1.25 15.08 5.97
C ASP A 57 0.00 14.40 5.39
N LEU A 58 -0.94 13.97 6.24
CA LEU A 58 -2.15 13.25 5.82
C LEU A 58 -1.88 11.89 5.12
N ALA A 59 -0.67 11.33 5.26
CA ALA A 59 -0.26 10.09 4.60
C ALA A 59 -1.25 8.93 4.78
N VAL A 60 -1.87 8.82 5.95
CA VAL A 60 -2.92 7.80 6.21
C VAL A 60 -4.12 7.98 5.29
N HIS A 61 -4.57 9.22 5.11
CA HIS A 61 -5.69 9.51 4.23
C HIS A 61 -5.33 9.25 2.76
N GLU A 62 -4.11 9.57 2.35
CA GLU A 62 -3.64 9.27 0.99
C GLU A 62 -3.56 7.77 0.72
N ILE A 63 -3.08 6.99 1.70
CA ILE A 63 -3.08 5.52 1.62
C ILE A 63 -4.52 5.00 1.54
N ASP A 64 -5.44 5.56 2.34
CA ASP A 64 -6.84 5.17 2.31
C ASP A 64 -7.49 5.40 0.94
N LEU A 65 -7.20 6.56 0.33
CA LEU A 65 -7.64 6.92 -1.03
C LEU A 65 -7.01 6.04 -2.11
N ALA A 66 -5.73 5.69 -1.98
CA ALA A 66 -5.06 4.80 -2.93
C ALA A 66 -5.67 3.39 -2.90
N LEU A 67 -5.98 2.88 -1.71
CA LEU A 67 -6.68 1.61 -1.54
C LEU A 67 -8.11 1.65 -2.12
N ASP A 68 -8.83 2.75 -1.95
CA ASP A 68 -10.13 2.93 -2.60
C ASP A 68 -10.03 2.91 -4.13
N ALA A 69 -9.03 3.61 -4.68
CA ALA A 69 -8.79 3.66 -6.12
C ALA A 69 -8.42 2.28 -6.69
N LEU A 70 -7.59 1.52 -5.97
CA LEU A 70 -7.24 0.14 -6.32
C LEU A 70 -8.49 -0.76 -6.28
N GLN A 71 -9.29 -0.66 -5.22
CA GLN A 71 -10.49 -1.47 -5.07
C GLN A 71 -11.54 -1.16 -6.14
N ARG A 72 -11.69 0.11 -6.54
CA ARG A 72 -12.59 0.52 -7.63
C ARG A 72 -12.03 0.16 -9.02
N GLY A 73 -10.74 -0.14 -9.10
CA GLY A 73 -10.04 -0.39 -10.35
C GLY A 73 -9.71 0.87 -11.14
N ASP A 74 -9.76 2.05 -10.49
CA ASP A 74 -9.30 3.35 -10.99
C ASP A 74 -7.77 3.40 -11.11
N ARG A 75 -7.09 2.63 -10.25
CA ARG A 75 -5.68 2.29 -10.34
C ARG A 75 -5.51 0.78 -10.36
N ARG A 76 -4.49 0.29 -11.05
CA ARG A 76 -4.23 -1.16 -11.13
C ARG A 76 -2.76 -1.45 -11.00
N ILE A 77 -2.46 -2.55 -10.32
CA ILE A 77 -1.12 -3.11 -10.30
C ILE A 77 -1.10 -4.22 -11.35
N VAL A 78 -0.18 -4.09 -12.31
CA VAL A 78 0.00 -5.03 -13.42
C VAL A 78 1.45 -5.46 -13.47
N LEU A 79 1.72 -6.68 -13.91
CA LEU A 79 3.07 -7.11 -14.23
C LEU A 79 3.40 -6.63 -15.64
N ASP A 80 4.59 -6.06 -15.84
CA ASP A 80 5.10 -5.74 -17.17
C ASP A 80 5.66 -6.98 -17.88
N GLU A 81 6.34 -6.77 -19.01
CA GLU A 81 6.92 -7.86 -19.82
C GLU A 81 8.01 -8.65 -19.10
N ASP A 82 8.70 -8.03 -18.14
CA ASP A 82 9.77 -8.63 -17.34
C ASP A 82 9.22 -9.29 -16.06
N GLY A 83 7.91 -9.12 -15.79
CA GLY A 83 7.29 -9.57 -14.56
C GLY A 83 7.47 -8.59 -13.41
N ASP A 84 7.89 -7.36 -13.69
CA ASP A 84 8.01 -6.34 -12.68
C ASP A 84 6.64 -5.70 -12.43
N PRO A 85 6.19 -5.61 -11.17
CA PRO A 85 4.93 -4.97 -10.85
C PRO A 85 5.00 -3.45 -11.09
N GLN A 86 4.00 -2.92 -11.80
CA GLN A 86 3.83 -1.50 -12.11
C GLN A 86 2.44 -1.01 -11.73
N LEU A 87 2.36 0.24 -11.26
CA LEU A 87 1.10 0.91 -10.95
C LEU A 87 0.67 1.76 -12.16
N ILE A 88 -0.52 1.50 -12.70
CA ILE A 88 -1.13 2.24 -13.83
C ILE A 88 -2.49 2.85 -13.47
#